data_AF-A0A1F2T6H3-F1
#
_entry.id   AF-A0A1F2T6H3-F1
#
_cell.length_a   1.000
_cell.length_b   1.000
_cell.length_c   1.000
_cell.angle_alpha   90.00
_cell.angle_beta   90.00
_cell.angle_gamma   90.00
#
_symmetry.space_group_name_H-M   'P 1'
#
loop_
_entity.id
_entity.type
_entity.pdbx_description
1 polymer ?
#
loop_
_entity_poly.entity_id
_entity_poly.type
_entity_poly.pdbx_seq_one_letter_code
_entity_poly.pdbx_strand_id
1 'polypeptide(L)'
;MRLLERVSEYLDHAVDEATCRAIEAHVRACPSCAAVIDGLRRTVGLCRETGDRPVPAAVKARAQASIRRLLGTKEPAGGRTPRKPDRAR
;
A
#
# COMPACT_ATOMS: atom_id res chain seq x y z
N MET A 1 10.60 7.39 -22.41
CA MET A 1 9.18 7.23 -22.07
C MET A 1 8.93 7.92 -20.73
N ARG A 2 8.49 9.20 -20.69
CA ARG A 2 8.36 9.98 -19.43
C ARG A 2 6.95 10.52 -19.16
N LEU A 3 5.98 10.24 -20.04
CA LEU A 3 4.63 10.78 -19.88
C LEU A 3 3.82 10.02 -18.82
N LEU A 4 3.97 8.70 -18.78
CA LEU A 4 3.26 7.84 -17.81
C LEU A 4 3.77 8.06 -16.37
N GLU A 5 5.08 8.28 -16.19
CA GLU A 5 5.69 8.57 -14.88
C GLU A 5 5.08 9.82 -14.24
N ARG A 6 5.00 10.93 -15.00
CA ARG A 6 4.40 12.19 -14.51
C ARG A 6 2.92 12.04 -14.14
N VAL A 7 2.19 11.18 -14.84
CA VAL A 7 0.79 10.89 -14.52
C VAL A 7 0.69 10.07 -13.23
N SER A 8 1.59 9.09 -13.02
CA SER A 8 1.65 8.34 -11.76
C SER A 8 1.96 9.26 -10.59
N GLU A 9 2.99 10.10 -10.71
CA GLU A 9 3.36 11.07 -9.66
C GLU A 9 2.21 12.03 -9.38
N TYR A 10 1.47 12.48 -10.41
CA TYR A 10 0.27 13.31 -10.22
C TYR A 10 -0.82 12.59 -9.40
N LEU A 11 -1.10 11.32 -9.70
CA LEU A 11 -2.09 10.51 -8.99
C LEU A 11 -1.71 10.23 -7.53
N ASP A 12 -0.41 10.23 -7.23
CA ASP A 12 0.14 10.07 -5.89
C ASP A 12 0.43 11.41 -5.19
N HIS A 13 0.04 12.54 -5.79
CA HIS A 13 0.30 13.90 -5.28
C HIS A 13 1.80 14.20 -5.05
N ALA A 14 2.67 13.57 -5.83
CA ALA A 14 4.13 13.69 -5.78
C ALA A 14 4.72 14.62 -6.85
N VAL A 15 3.92 15.54 -7.40
CA VAL A 15 4.35 16.57 -8.37
C VAL A 15 4.24 17.96 -7.77
N ASP A 16 4.98 18.92 -8.34
CA ASP A 16 4.85 20.32 -7.98
C ASP A 16 3.48 20.91 -8.38
N GLU A 17 3.09 22.01 -7.73
CA GLU A 17 1.79 22.65 -7.93
C GLU A 17 1.57 23.17 -9.35
N ALA A 18 2.62 23.62 -10.05
CA ALA A 18 2.51 24.10 -11.42
C ALA A 18 2.22 22.95 -12.39
N THR A 19 2.89 21.81 -12.21
CA THR A 19 2.58 20.58 -12.95
C THR A 19 1.16 20.10 -12.66
N CYS A 20 0.72 20.13 -11.41
CA CYS A 20 -0.65 19.76 -11.02
C CYS A 20 -1.69 20.59 -11.78
N ARG A 21 -1.53 21.93 -11.77
CA ARG A 21 -2.42 22.85 -12.49
C ARG A 21 -2.41 22.62 -14.01
N ALA A 22 -1.25 22.36 -14.60
CA ALA A 22 -1.13 22.09 -16.04
C ALA A 22 -1.88 20.82 -16.45
N ILE A 23 -1.77 19.75 -15.64
CA ILE A 23 -2.49 18.49 -15.88
C ILE A 23 -3.99 18.71 -15.75
N GLU A 24 -4.44 19.40 -14.70
CA GLU A 24 -5.87 19.70 -14.52
C GLU A 24 -6.46 20.54 -15.64
N ALA A 25 -5.72 21.55 -16.13
CA ALA A 25 -6.15 22.37 -17.24
C ALA A 25 -6.33 21.53 -18.52
N HIS A 26 -5.39 20.63 -18.80
CA HIS A 26 -5.48 19.72 -19.93
C HIS A 26 -6.66 18.75 -19.81
N VAL A 27 -6.83 18.13 -18.64
CA VAL A 27 -7.94 17.19 -18.36
C VAL A 27 -9.30 17.87 -18.55
N ARG A 28 -9.43 19.14 -18.15
CA ARG A 28 -10.67 19.92 -18.38
C ARG A 28 -10.93 20.19 -19.86
N ALA A 29 -9.89 20.34 -20.68
CA ALA A 29 -10.00 20.66 -22.10
C ALA A 29 -10.07 19.42 -23.01
N CYS A 30 -9.74 18.23 -22.50
CA CYS A 30 -9.55 17.02 -23.30
C CYS A 30 -10.36 15.83 -22.73
N PRO A 31 -11.53 15.49 -23.31
CA PRO A 31 -12.39 14.42 -22.81
C PRO A 31 -11.74 13.03 -22.78
N SER A 32 -10.86 12.71 -23.74
CA SER A 32 -10.14 11.43 -23.76
C SER A 32 -9.17 11.31 -22.59
N CYS A 33 -8.42 12.38 -22.29
CA CYS A 33 -7.52 12.42 -21.15
C CYS A 33 -8.27 12.40 -19.82
N ALA A 34 -9.45 13.05 -19.74
CA ALA A 34 -10.33 12.94 -18.58
C ALA A 34 -10.74 11.48 -18.31
N ALA A 35 -11.20 10.76 -19.34
CA ALA A 35 -11.58 9.36 -19.20
C ALA A 35 -10.40 8.47 -18.73
N VAL A 36 -9.18 8.73 -19.22
CA VAL A 36 -7.97 8.02 -18.80
C VAL A 36 -7.65 8.29 -17.33
N ILE A 37 -7.60 9.57 -16.92
CA ILE A 37 -7.30 9.95 -15.53
C ILE A 37 -8.33 9.39 -14.57
N ASP A 38 -9.62 9.43 -14.92
CA ASP A 38 -10.68 8.84 -14.11
C ASP A 38 -10.54 7.31 -14.00
N GLY A 39 -10.17 6.64 -15.08
CA GLY A 39 -9.84 5.21 -15.06
C GLY A 39 -8.69 4.89 -14.11
N LEU A 40 -7.60 5.65 -14.19
CA LEU A 40 -6.44 5.46 -13.32
C LEU A 40 -6.75 5.75 -11.85
N ARG A 41 -7.52 6.81 -11.55
CA ARG A 41 -7.96 7.13 -10.18
C ARG A 41 -8.76 5.98 -9.56
N ARG A 42 -9.67 5.37 -10.32
CA ARG A 42 -10.42 4.19 -9.86
C ARG A 42 -9.50 3.01 -9.57
N THR A 43 -8.58 2.71 -10.49
CA THR A 43 -7.61 1.62 -10.30
C THR A 43 -6.73 1.84 -9.07
N VAL A 44 -6.21 3.06 -8.87
CA VAL A 44 -5.42 3.41 -7.68
C VAL A 44 -6.25 3.28 -6.40
N GLY A 45 -7.52 3.70 -6.43
CA GLY A 45 -8.47 3.51 -5.32
C GLY A 45 -8.59 2.04 -4.91
N LEU A 46 -8.86 1.14 -5.87
CA LEU A 46 -8.96 -0.31 -5.63
C LEU A 46 -7.67 -0.90 -5.05
N CYS A 47 -6.51 -0.46 -5.54
CA CYS A 47 -5.21 -0.87 -5.01
C CYS A 47 -5.02 -0.44 -3.55
N ARG A 48 -5.39 0.81 -3.22
CA ARG A 48 -5.30 1.35 -1.85
C ARG A 48 -6.23 0.61 -0.88
N GLU A 49 -7.49 0.38 -1.27
CA GLU A 49 -8.44 -0.42 -0.49
C GLU A 49 -7.93 -1.83 -0.18
N THR A 50 -7.29 -2.47 -1.16
CA THR A 50 -6.73 -3.82 -1.00
C THR A 50 -5.52 -3.84 -0.06
N GLY A 51 -4.70 -2.78 -0.11
CA GLY A 51 -3.49 -2.59 0.69
C GLY A 51 -3.77 -2.21 2.15
N ASP A 52 -4.89 -1.54 2.44
CA ASP A 52 -5.29 -1.13 3.80
C ASP A 52 -5.83 -2.28 4.66
N ARG A 53 -5.83 -3.52 4.14
CA ARG A 53 -6.21 -4.67 4.97
C ARG A 53 -5.22 -4.84 6.14
N PRO A 54 -5.73 -4.89 7.38
CA PRO A 54 -4.86 -5.02 8.54
C PRO A 54 -4.07 -6.33 8.46
N VAL A 55 -2.76 -6.23 8.71
CA VAL A 55 -1.90 -7.41 8.79
C VAL A 55 -2.45 -8.34 9.87
N PRO A 56 -2.66 -9.64 9.57
CA PRO A 56 -3.17 -10.59 10.55
C PRO A 56 -2.33 -10.58 11.84
N ALA A 57 -2.99 -10.55 13.00
CA ALA A 57 -2.33 -10.38 14.30
C ALA A 57 -1.18 -11.38 14.53
N ALA A 58 -1.36 -12.63 14.09
CA ALA A 58 -0.34 -13.67 14.18
C ALA A 58 0.92 -13.34 13.35
N VAL A 59 0.77 -12.75 12.17
CA VAL A 59 1.89 -12.34 11.31
C VAL A 59 2.61 -11.14 11.94
N LYS A 60 1.85 -10.14 12.42
CA LYS A 60 2.40 -8.98 13.13
C LYS A 60 3.22 -9.39 14.36
N ALA A 61 2.68 -10.29 15.19
CA ALA A 61 3.37 -10.81 16.37
C ALA A 61 4.67 -11.54 16.01
N ARG A 62 4.66 -12.39 14.97
CA ARG A 62 5.87 -13.09 14.48
C ARG A 62 6.93 -12.13 13.96
N ALA A 63 6.53 -11.08 13.25
CA ALA A 63 7.43 -10.04 12.76
C ALA A 63 8.07 -9.28 13.93
N GLN A 64 7.27 -8.83 14.91
CA GLN A 64 7.76 -8.16 16.12
C GLN A 64 8.73 -9.02 16.93
N ALA A 65 8.42 -10.30 17.14
CA ALA A 65 9.31 -11.23 17.82
C ALA A 65 10.64 -11.40 17.07
N SER A 66 10.61 -11.45 15.73
CA SER A 66 11.81 -11.55 14.91
C SER A 66 12.65 -10.28 14.98
N ILE A 67 12.02 -9.10 14.92
CA ILE A 67 12.69 -7.81 15.07
C ILE A 67 13.37 -7.72 16.45
N ARG A 68 12.68 -8.08 17.53
CA ARG A 68 13.24 -8.04 18.90
C ARG A 68 14.43 -8.99 19.07
N ARG A 69 14.38 -10.18 18.46
CA ARG A 69 15.52 -11.12 18.41
C ARG A 69 16.72 -10.53 17.68
N LEU A 70 16.50 -9.88 16.54
CA LEU A 70 17.57 -9.27 15.73
C LEU A 70 18.17 -8.03 16.42
N LEU A 71 17.36 -7.24 17.12
CA LEU A 71 17.79 -6.04 17.83
C LEU A 71 18.46 -6.33 19.18
N GLY A 72 18.59 -7.60 19.60
CA GLY A 72 19.23 -7.95 20.88
C GLY A 72 18.48 -7.48 22.13
N THR A 73 17.26 -6.96 21.99
CA THR A 73 16.43 -6.56 23.12
C THR A 73 15.90 -7.83 23.79
N LYS A 74 16.47 -8.17 24.94
CA LYS A 74 16.04 -9.30 25.79
C LYS A 74 14.59 -9.08 26.22
N GLU A 75 13.63 -9.75 25.57
CA GLU A 75 12.26 -9.86 26.08
C GLU A 75 12.19 -10.88 27.23
N PRO A 76 11.38 -10.63 28.28
CA PRO A 76 11.14 -11.62 29.32
C PRO A 76 10.33 -12.79 28.74
N ALA A 77 10.82 -13.99 28.96
CA ALA A 77 10.18 -15.23 28.56
C ALA A 77 8.81 -15.38 29.23
N GLY A 78 7.77 -15.68 28.45
CA GLY A 78 6.48 -16.09 29.02
C GLY A 78 5.45 -16.48 27.96
N GLY A 79 5.22 -17.79 27.80
CA GLY A 79 3.98 -18.31 27.23
C GLY A 79 4.11 -19.14 25.95
N ARG A 80 4.74 -20.33 26.03
CA ARG A 80 4.51 -21.41 25.07
C ARG A 80 3.11 -21.98 25.33
N THR A 81 2.20 -21.92 24.36
CA THR A 81 0.99 -22.76 24.38
C THR A 81 1.24 -24.06 23.61
N PRO A 82 0.71 -25.21 24.07
CA PRO A 82 0.94 -26.50 23.41
C PRO A 82 0.20 -26.57 22.07
N ARG A 83 0.88 -27.07 21.03
CA ARG A 83 0.21 -27.52 19.80
C ARG A 83 -0.66 -28.74 20.14
N LYS A 84 -1.96 -28.66 19.85
CA LYS A 84 -2.86 -29.84 19.88
C LYS A 84 -2.44 -30.82 18.76
N PRO A 85 -2.59 -32.14 18.97
CA PRO A 85 -2.17 -33.13 17.99
C PRO A 85 -3.13 -33.19 16.81
N ASP A 86 -2.55 -33.45 15.64
CA ASP A 86 -3.25 -33.67 14.37
C ASP A 86 -4.28 -34.80 14.51
N ARG A 87 -5.54 -34.50 14.20
CA ARG A 87 -6.56 -35.54 14.01
C ARG A 87 -6.44 -36.07 12.58
N ALA A 88 -6.04 -37.32 12.47
CA ALA A 88 -6.28 -38.15 11.29
C ALA A 88 -7.79 -38.37 11.12
N ARG A 89 -8.31 -38.09 9.93
CA ARG A 89 -9.45 -38.79 9.34
C ARG A 89 -9.40 -38.71 7.82
#